data_AF-X1ACT5-F1
#
_entry.id   AF-X1ACT5-F1
#
_cell.length_a   1.000
_cell.length_b   1.000
_cell.length_c   1.000
_cell.angle_alpha   90.00
_cell.angle_beta   90.00
_cell.angle_gamma   90.00
#
_symmetry.space_group_name_H-M   'P 1'
#
loop_
_entity.id
_entity.type
_entity.pdbx_description
1 polymer ?
#
loop_
_entity_poly.entity_id
_entity_poly.type
_entity_poly.pdbx_seq_one_letter_code
_entity_poly.pdbx_strand_id
1 'polypeptide(L)'
;MINQSISSSFEEVFDTLTYFKDKIVEGQGLLDLAFEWIRAQKIRLEYKKYLSRAQYPTNDLCLAVDDCLYRFFLSYDEYIRNLFKKDIREHNFSALYEIFFNTFDEKSLIIEDIVQKHIHNIPSHYYGSNKINTNVVTLRQGLSNIIVKDYVNVISARKEEESLNTISVSKKTSHANQLGDEFDGSNQERIIKIKNEITEKKGKEWLGLQITTENRLESLLWYLEHPKLQENTKLLEEIIELYFIAKASGFTKMEGIIRKLDQLNIKIKKYD
;
A
#
# COMPACT_ATOMS: atom_id res chain seq x y z
N MET A 1 -6.55 -6.70 0.06
CA MET A 1 -5.74 -7.31 1.13
C MET A 1 -6.03 -8.80 1.12
N ILE A 2 -5.11 -9.60 0.59
CA ILE A 2 -5.19 -11.05 0.67
C ILE A 2 -5.03 -11.40 2.15
N ASN A 3 -5.99 -12.11 2.75
CA ASN A 3 -5.80 -12.76 4.04
C ASN A 3 -4.56 -13.63 3.88
N GLN A 4 -3.44 -13.23 4.48
CA GLN A 4 -2.25 -14.07 4.55
C GLN A 4 -2.67 -15.31 5.32
N SER A 5 -2.92 -16.39 4.58
CA SER A 5 -3.04 -17.73 5.14
C SER A 5 -1.83 -17.95 6.01
N ILE A 6 -2.08 -18.41 7.23
CA ILE A 6 -1.08 -18.87 8.19
C ILE A 6 -0.08 -19.72 7.40
N SER A 7 1.13 -19.21 7.22
CA SER A 7 2.15 -19.85 6.38
C SER A 7 2.78 -21.06 7.06
N SER A 8 2.34 -21.38 8.28
CA SER A 8 2.72 -22.56 9.04
C SER A 8 1.71 -23.69 8.85
N SER A 9 2.23 -24.91 8.72
CA SER A 9 1.41 -26.11 8.60
C SER A 9 0.63 -26.38 9.89
N PHE A 10 -0.45 -27.15 9.83
CA PHE A 10 -1.20 -27.56 11.04
C PHE A 10 -0.27 -28.23 12.07
N GLU A 11 0.65 -29.07 11.60
CA GLU A 11 1.61 -29.79 12.43
C GLU A 11 2.55 -28.83 13.16
N GLU A 12 3.11 -27.83 12.48
CA GLU A 12 3.97 -26.82 13.10
C GLU A 12 3.24 -25.98 14.16
N VAL A 13 2.00 -25.59 13.86
CA VAL A 13 1.17 -24.85 14.84
C VAL A 13 0.88 -25.73 16.04
N PHE A 14 0.50 -26.99 15.81
CA PHE A 14 0.18 -27.93 16.89
C PHE A 14 1.40 -28.22 17.76
N ASP A 15 2.56 -28.45 17.17
CA ASP A 15 3.82 -28.71 17.88
C ASP A 15 4.24 -27.50 18.71
N THR A 16 4.09 -26.29 18.16
CA THR A 16 4.35 -25.05 18.88
C THR A 16 3.45 -24.89 20.09
N LEU A 17 2.14 -25.05 19.92
CA LEU A 17 1.20 -24.93 21.02
C LEU A 17 1.49 -26.01 22.08
N THR A 18 1.83 -27.22 21.66
CA THR A 18 2.19 -28.33 22.53
C THR A 18 3.46 -28.04 23.33
N TYR A 19 4.48 -27.43 22.73
CA TYR A 19 5.71 -27.02 23.42
C TYR A 19 5.44 -26.06 24.59
N PHE A 20 4.46 -25.16 24.45
CA PHE A 20 4.11 -24.19 25.50
C PHE A 20 3.04 -24.69 26.49
N LYS A 21 2.39 -25.83 26.22
CA LYS A 21 1.28 -26.35 27.01
C LYS A 21 1.61 -26.52 28.49
N ASP A 22 2.78 -27.07 28.80
CA ASP A 22 3.24 -27.32 30.17
C ASP A 22 3.53 -26.03 30.95
N LYS A 23 3.63 -24.88 30.25
CA LYS A 23 3.95 -23.56 30.80
C LYS A 23 2.71 -22.72 31.08
N ILE A 24 1.54 -23.13 30.59
CA ILE A 24 0.25 -22.48 30.80
C ILE A 24 -0.26 -22.72 32.24
N VAL A 25 -0.98 -21.76 32.83
CA VAL A 25 -1.58 -21.89 34.17
C VAL A 25 -2.64 -23.00 34.25
N GLU A 26 -2.90 -23.52 35.43
CA GLU A 26 -3.98 -24.50 35.63
C GLU A 26 -5.34 -23.90 35.26
N GLY A 27 -6.17 -24.69 34.57
CA GLY A 27 -7.49 -24.27 34.08
C GLY A 27 -7.49 -23.60 32.71
N GLN A 28 -6.31 -23.30 32.14
CA GLN A 28 -6.14 -22.84 30.77
C GLN A 28 -5.54 -23.96 29.91
N GLY A 29 -5.77 -23.93 28.60
CA GLY A 29 -5.40 -24.99 27.68
C GLY A 29 -4.79 -24.52 26.37
N LEU A 30 -4.53 -25.49 25.49
CA LEU A 30 -4.00 -25.26 24.14
C LEU A 30 -4.89 -24.33 23.31
N LEU A 31 -6.21 -24.39 23.53
CA LEU A 31 -7.19 -23.60 22.79
C LEU A 31 -7.10 -22.11 23.15
N ASP A 32 -6.86 -21.79 24.42
CA ASP A 32 -6.64 -20.41 24.86
C ASP A 32 -5.37 -19.84 24.20
N LEU A 33 -4.30 -20.62 24.14
CA LEU A 33 -3.07 -20.23 23.47
C LEU A 33 -3.26 -20.07 21.95
N ALA A 34 -4.05 -20.93 21.32
CA ALA A 34 -4.39 -20.81 19.90
C ALA A 34 -5.19 -19.53 19.60
N PHE A 35 -6.12 -19.14 20.48
CA PHE A 35 -6.82 -17.87 20.34
C PHE A 35 -5.89 -16.67 20.46
N GLU A 36 -4.89 -16.75 21.34
CA GLU A 36 -3.88 -15.70 21.44
C GLU A 36 -3.00 -15.60 20.19
N TRP A 37 -2.68 -16.72 19.53
CA TRP A 37 -2.01 -16.68 18.22
C TRP A 37 -2.88 -15.95 17.18
N ILE A 38 -4.17 -16.27 17.10
CA ILE A 38 -5.10 -15.59 16.19
C ILE A 38 -5.16 -14.09 16.50
N ARG A 39 -5.20 -13.74 17.80
CA ARG A 39 -5.18 -12.33 18.24
C ARG A 39 -3.88 -11.63 17.84
N ALA A 40 -2.73 -12.30 17.95
CA ALA A 40 -1.44 -11.77 17.51
C ALA A 40 -1.46 -11.42 16.01
N GLN A 41 -2.05 -12.26 15.16
CA GLN A 41 -2.18 -11.94 13.73
C GLN A 41 -3.03 -10.69 13.49
N LYS A 42 -4.12 -10.54 14.25
CA LYS A 42 -4.96 -9.34 14.19
C LYS A 42 -4.19 -8.09 14.63
N ILE A 43 -3.44 -8.18 15.73
CA ILE A 43 -2.56 -7.09 16.20
C ILE A 43 -1.53 -6.74 15.12
N ARG A 44 -0.94 -7.76 14.47
CA ARG A 44 0.02 -7.57 13.38
C ARG A 44 -0.56 -6.78 12.23
N LEU A 45 -1.77 -7.12 11.80
CA LEU A 45 -2.46 -6.40 10.75
C LEU A 45 -2.67 -4.91 11.12
N GLU A 46 -3.11 -4.63 12.34
CA GLU A 46 -3.37 -3.26 12.79
C GLU A 46 -2.08 -2.44 12.93
N TYR A 47 -1.01 -2.98 13.52
CA TYR A 47 0.24 -2.21 13.62
C TYR A 47 0.89 -2.02 12.24
N LYS A 48 0.77 -2.96 11.29
CA LYS A 48 1.27 -2.75 9.91
C LYS A 48 0.51 -1.63 9.19
N LYS A 49 -0.81 -1.51 9.39
CA LYS A 49 -1.59 -0.35 8.92
C LYS A 49 -1.14 0.95 9.57
N TYR A 50 -0.71 0.89 10.82
CA TYR A 50 -0.15 2.05 11.50
C TYR A 50 1.21 2.44 10.92
N LEU A 51 2.14 1.49 10.79
CA LEU A 51 3.47 1.73 10.20
C LEU A 51 3.40 2.31 8.78
N SER A 52 2.43 1.87 7.97
CA SER A 52 2.25 2.40 6.61
C SER A 52 1.88 3.88 6.58
N ARG A 53 1.38 4.44 7.69
CA ARG A 53 1.04 5.86 7.85
C ARG A 53 2.06 6.63 8.69
N ALA A 54 2.77 5.94 9.58
CA ALA A 54 3.73 6.55 10.49
C ALA A 54 4.92 7.18 9.74
N GLN A 55 5.37 8.33 10.22
CA GLN A 55 6.56 9.02 9.73
C GLN A 55 7.48 9.26 10.93
N TYR A 56 8.58 8.51 10.97
CA TYR A 56 9.60 8.68 12.00
C TYR A 56 10.70 9.60 11.47
N PRO A 57 11.22 10.55 12.28
CA PRO A 57 12.33 11.41 11.88
C PRO A 57 13.50 10.57 11.38
N THR A 58 14.09 10.97 10.24
CA THR A 58 15.21 10.25 9.60
C THR A 58 14.97 8.76 9.33
N ASN A 59 13.71 8.30 9.33
CA ASN A 59 13.33 6.89 9.29
C ASN A 59 13.98 6.05 10.42
N ASP A 60 14.03 6.60 11.64
CA ASP A 60 14.61 5.93 12.81
C ASP A 60 13.87 4.62 13.13
N LEU A 61 14.60 3.50 12.98
CA LEU A 61 14.09 2.15 13.20
C LEU A 61 13.87 1.85 14.69
N CYS A 62 14.72 2.37 15.57
CA CYS A 62 14.59 2.17 17.00
C CYS A 62 13.34 2.87 17.54
N LEU A 63 13.08 4.09 17.06
CA LEU A 63 11.86 4.82 17.42
C LEU A 63 10.61 4.10 16.92
N ALA A 64 10.65 3.55 15.70
CA ALA A 64 9.54 2.75 15.15
C ALA A 64 9.24 1.52 16.02
N VAL A 65 10.28 0.82 16.48
CA VAL A 65 10.15 -0.30 17.40
C VAL A 65 9.50 0.15 18.71
N ASP A 66 10.07 1.14 19.38
CA ASP A 66 9.60 1.56 20.71
C ASP A 66 8.17 2.10 20.70
N ASP A 67 7.82 2.87 19.66
CA ASP A 67 6.47 3.39 19.46
C ASP A 67 5.46 2.26 19.19
N CYS A 68 5.81 1.27 18.37
CA CYS A 68 4.96 0.10 18.16
C CYS A 68 4.79 -0.73 19.44
N LEU A 69 5.88 -1.00 20.18
CA LEU A 69 5.85 -1.73 21.45
C LEU A 69 4.87 -1.09 22.43
N TYR A 70 4.99 0.23 22.61
CA TYR A 70 4.15 0.98 23.53
C TYR A 70 2.67 0.95 23.13
N ARG A 71 2.38 1.12 21.84
CA ARG A 71 1.00 1.23 21.34
C ARG A 71 0.25 -0.09 21.25
N PHE A 72 0.93 -1.17 20.89
CA PHE A 72 0.26 -2.42 20.49
C PHE A 72 0.57 -3.61 21.39
N PHE A 73 1.74 -3.63 22.03
CA PHE A 73 2.26 -4.86 22.62
C PHE A 73 2.33 -4.84 24.14
N LEU A 74 2.41 -3.68 24.79
CA LEU A 74 2.43 -3.60 26.26
C LEU A 74 1.16 -4.19 26.90
N SER A 75 -0.02 -3.79 26.44
CA SER A 75 -1.27 -4.35 26.95
C SER A 75 -1.40 -5.83 26.61
N TYR A 76 -0.97 -6.23 25.41
CA TYR A 76 -0.98 -7.64 24.98
C TYR A 76 -0.04 -8.51 25.85
N ASP A 77 1.12 -7.99 26.24
CA ASP A 77 2.08 -8.67 27.12
C ASP A 77 1.49 -8.97 28.49
N GLU A 78 0.71 -8.04 29.05
CA GLU A 78 -0.01 -8.28 30.32
C GLU A 78 -1.00 -9.45 30.19
N TYR A 79 -1.76 -9.51 29.10
CA TYR A 79 -2.68 -10.63 28.85
C TYR A 79 -1.95 -11.95 28.68
N ILE A 80 -0.89 -11.98 27.86
CA ILE A 80 -0.11 -13.20 27.62
C ILE A 80 0.51 -13.69 28.91
N ARG A 81 1.13 -12.83 29.72
CA ARG A 81 1.74 -13.25 30.97
C ARG A 81 0.74 -13.83 31.98
N ASN A 82 -0.52 -13.40 31.95
CA ASN A 82 -1.58 -13.98 32.78
C ASN A 82 -1.99 -15.40 32.36
N LEU A 83 -1.72 -15.80 31.11
CA LEU A 83 -1.98 -17.15 30.60
C LEU A 83 -0.91 -18.16 31.07
N PHE A 84 0.27 -17.69 31.48
CA PHE A 84 1.42 -18.53 31.80
C PHE A 84 1.72 -18.57 33.30
N LYS A 85 2.38 -19.65 33.74
CA LYS A 85 2.84 -19.80 35.14
C LYS A 85 3.83 -18.69 35.50
N LYS A 86 3.88 -18.33 36.78
CA LYS A 86 4.68 -17.19 37.27
C LYS A 86 6.19 -17.41 37.16
N ASP A 87 6.64 -18.66 37.14
CA ASP A 87 8.03 -19.09 37.12
C ASP A 87 8.63 -19.23 35.70
N ILE A 88 7.83 -18.94 34.66
CA ILE A 88 8.30 -19.00 33.29
C ILE A 88 9.41 -17.97 33.05
N ARG A 89 10.50 -18.45 32.43
CA ARG A 89 11.67 -17.65 32.09
C ARG A 89 11.37 -16.72 30.91
N GLU A 90 11.96 -15.53 30.93
CA GLU A 90 11.66 -14.44 29.99
C GLU A 90 11.96 -14.75 28.53
N HIS A 91 12.97 -15.59 28.26
CA HIS A 91 13.27 -16.03 26.90
C HIS A 91 12.11 -16.82 26.27
N ASN A 92 11.26 -17.50 27.06
CA ASN A 92 10.09 -18.20 26.53
C ASN A 92 9.05 -17.21 26.00
N PHE A 93 8.82 -16.11 26.71
CA PHE A 93 7.90 -15.07 26.23
C PHE A 93 8.42 -14.39 24.97
N SER A 94 9.71 -14.07 24.92
CA SER A 94 10.31 -13.49 23.72
C SER A 94 10.28 -14.42 22.51
N ALA A 95 10.59 -15.71 22.72
CA ALA A 95 10.45 -16.72 21.68
C ALA A 95 9.00 -16.83 21.23
N LEU A 96 8.03 -16.84 22.16
CA LEU A 96 6.61 -16.85 21.85
C LEU A 96 6.20 -15.63 21.01
N TYR A 97 6.67 -14.42 21.35
CA TYR A 97 6.40 -13.22 20.56
C TYR A 97 7.02 -13.29 19.17
N GLU A 98 8.26 -13.77 19.04
CA GLU A 98 8.85 -14.00 17.73
C GLU A 98 7.98 -14.98 16.92
N ILE A 99 7.55 -16.09 17.53
CA ILE A 99 6.75 -17.10 16.84
C ILE A 99 5.37 -16.57 16.45
N PHE A 100 4.65 -15.94 17.38
CA PHE A 100 3.30 -15.44 17.15
C PHE A 100 3.26 -14.34 16.09
N PHE A 101 4.30 -13.53 15.98
CA PHE A 101 4.30 -12.37 15.10
C PHE A 101 5.14 -12.55 13.85
N ASN A 102 5.81 -13.68 13.62
CA ASN A 102 6.60 -13.89 12.40
C ASN A 102 5.74 -14.44 11.25
N THR A 103 6.17 -14.17 10.01
CA THR A 103 5.64 -14.77 8.78
C THR A 103 6.69 -15.80 8.35
N PHE A 104 6.50 -17.06 8.75
CA PHE A 104 7.45 -18.13 8.41
C PHE A 104 7.33 -18.44 6.92
N ASP A 105 8.37 -18.13 6.14
CA ASP A 105 8.44 -18.49 4.72
C ASP A 105 9.05 -19.90 4.61
N GLU A 106 8.22 -20.94 4.43
CA GLU A 106 8.50 -22.34 4.03
C GLU A 106 9.64 -23.13 4.72
N LYS A 107 10.53 -22.48 5.47
CA LYS A 107 11.57 -23.08 6.32
C LYS A 107 10.91 -23.44 7.63
N SER A 108 10.90 -24.73 7.90
CA SER A 108 10.25 -25.34 9.06
C SER A 108 10.51 -24.55 10.34
N LEU A 109 9.44 -24.22 11.06
CA LEU A 109 9.49 -23.58 12.36
C LEU A 109 10.19 -24.50 13.38
N ILE A 110 11.47 -24.28 13.67
CA ILE A 110 12.20 -25.04 14.70
C ILE A 110 12.14 -24.26 16.02
N ILE A 111 11.25 -24.69 16.92
CA ILE A 111 10.95 -24.00 18.18
C ILE A 111 12.18 -23.95 19.07
N GLU A 112 12.90 -25.06 19.18
CA GLU A 112 14.10 -25.19 20.01
C GLU A 112 15.16 -24.16 19.61
N ASP A 113 15.40 -23.98 18.31
CA ASP A 113 16.39 -23.02 17.81
C ASP A 113 15.99 -21.58 18.16
N ILE A 114 14.72 -21.24 18.01
CA ILE A 114 14.18 -19.92 18.39
C ILE A 114 14.36 -19.70 19.88
N VAL A 115 13.99 -20.68 20.72
CA VAL A 115 14.13 -20.57 22.18
C VAL A 115 15.61 -20.42 22.56
N GLN A 116 16.51 -21.25 22.00
CA GLN A 116 17.96 -21.18 22.27
C GLN A 116 18.55 -19.82 21.91
N LYS A 117 18.15 -19.25 20.76
CA LYS A 117 18.53 -17.89 20.36
C LYS A 117 18.12 -16.85 21.43
N HIS A 118 16.98 -16.99 22.08
CA HIS A 118 16.51 -16.04 23.10
C HIS A 118 17.15 -16.25 24.48
N ILE A 119 17.60 -17.46 24.81
CA ILE A 119 18.23 -17.76 26.11
C ILE A 119 19.42 -16.84 26.40
N HIS A 120 20.26 -16.59 25.39
CA HIS A 120 21.47 -15.79 25.54
C HIS A 120 21.22 -14.28 25.49
N ASN A 121 20.07 -13.86 24.98
CA ASN A 121 19.75 -12.46 24.74
C ASN A 121 18.94 -11.83 25.87
N ILE A 122 18.23 -12.64 26.66
CA ILE A 122 17.30 -12.12 27.67
C ILE A 122 17.73 -12.57 29.07
N PRO A 123 18.27 -11.65 29.87
CA PRO A 123 18.58 -11.97 31.24
C PRO A 123 17.29 -12.21 32.03
N SER A 124 17.15 -13.42 32.58
CA SER A 124 16.17 -13.67 33.65
C SER A 124 16.80 -13.29 34.99
N HIS A 125 16.73 -12.02 35.36
CA HIS A 125 17.38 -11.52 36.58
C HIS A 125 16.43 -11.38 37.76
N TYR A 126 16.94 -11.80 38.92
CA TYR A 126 16.41 -11.50 40.23
C TYR A 126 17.42 -10.60 40.96
N TYR A 127 16.94 -9.53 41.59
CA TYR A 127 17.71 -8.74 42.54
C TYR A 127 17.29 -9.15 43.96
N GLY A 128 18.08 -10.02 44.59
CA GLY A 128 17.68 -10.68 45.84
C GLY A 128 16.46 -11.58 45.62
N SER A 129 15.36 -11.31 46.34
CA SER A 129 14.07 -12.01 46.17
C SER A 129 13.18 -11.43 45.06
N ASN A 130 13.52 -10.26 44.51
CA ASN A 130 12.65 -9.51 43.62
C ASN A 130 13.02 -9.76 42.15
N LYS A 131 12.05 -10.25 41.37
CA LYS A 131 12.20 -10.35 39.91
C LYS A 131 12.25 -8.95 39.31
N ILE A 132 13.29 -8.64 38.54
CA ILE A 132 13.37 -7.35 37.85
C ILE A 132 12.33 -7.36 36.73
N ASN A 133 11.59 -6.26 36.58
CA ASN A 133 10.67 -6.13 35.45
C ASN A 133 11.47 -5.97 34.15
N THR A 134 11.47 -7.02 33.33
CA THR A 134 12.14 -7.05 32.03
C THR A 134 11.15 -7.04 30.86
N ASN A 135 9.87 -6.74 31.09
CA ASN A 135 8.81 -6.91 30.09
C ASN A 135 9.11 -6.18 28.77
N VAL A 136 9.52 -4.90 28.86
CA VAL A 136 9.88 -4.10 27.68
C VAL A 136 11.08 -4.69 26.94
N VAL A 137 12.08 -5.20 27.67
CA VAL A 137 13.28 -5.82 27.07
C VAL A 137 12.89 -7.13 26.38
N THR A 138 12.08 -7.96 27.02
CA THR A 138 11.54 -9.21 26.48
C THR A 138 10.75 -8.96 25.19
N LEU A 139 9.85 -7.96 25.20
CA LEU A 139 9.10 -7.55 24.03
C LEU A 139 10.01 -7.05 22.90
N ARG A 140 10.96 -6.16 23.22
CA ARG A 140 11.90 -5.61 22.24
C ARG A 140 12.73 -6.70 21.59
N GLN A 141 13.16 -7.70 22.35
CA GLN A 141 13.94 -8.81 21.82
C GLN A 141 13.11 -9.71 20.89
N GLY A 142 11.86 -10.01 21.25
CA GLY A 142 10.98 -10.86 20.44
C GLY A 142 10.45 -10.20 19.16
N LEU A 143 10.27 -8.87 19.18
CA LEU A 143 9.53 -8.15 18.13
C LEU A 143 10.36 -7.20 17.27
N SER A 144 11.54 -6.76 17.73
CA SER A 144 12.34 -5.74 17.02
C SER A 144 12.61 -6.10 15.57
N ASN A 145 13.14 -7.31 15.31
CA ASN A 145 13.44 -7.75 13.95
C ASN A 145 12.19 -7.78 13.04
N ILE A 146 11.04 -8.15 13.60
CA ILE A 146 9.78 -8.23 12.86
C ILE A 146 9.30 -6.82 12.49
N ILE A 147 9.26 -5.92 13.48
CA ILE A 147 8.83 -4.52 13.29
C ILE A 147 9.79 -3.80 12.33
N VAL A 148 11.09 -3.99 12.49
CA VAL A 148 12.12 -3.41 11.60
C VAL A 148 11.92 -3.91 10.17
N LYS A 149 11.78 -5.22 9.96
CA LYS A 149 11.52 -5.79 8.63
C LYS A 149 10.27 -5.19 8.01
N ASP A 150 9.17 -5.12 8.77
CA ASP A 150 7.91 -4.58 8.28
C ASP A 150 7.99 -3.07 7.97
N TYR A 151 8.73 -2.30 8.77
CA TYR A 151 8.89 -0.86 8.52
C TYR A 151 9.86 -0.56 7.36
N VAL A 152 10.95 -1.32 7.22
CA VAL A 152 11.85 -1.22 6.06
C VAL A 152 11.09 -1.45 4.75
N ASN A 153 10.20 -2.45 4.72
CA ASN A 153 9.34 -2.69 3.56
C ASN A 153 8.44 -1.49 3.23
N VAL A 154 7.90 -0.81 4.26
CA VAL A 154 7.11 0.42 4.08
C VAL A 154 7.98 1.54 3.51
N ILE A 155 9.19 1.75 4.04
CA ILE A 155 10.11 2.78 3.55
C ILE A 155 10.46 2.53 2.08
N SER A 156 10.77 1.28 1.72
CA SER A 156 11.08 0.90 0.34
C SER A 156 9.90 1.16 -0.60
N ALA A 157 8.69 0.75 -0.22
CA ALA A 157 7.48 1.00 -1.01
C ALA A 157 7.22 2.50 -1.24
N ARG A 158 7.47 3.34 -0.24
CA ARG A 158 7.34 4.81 -0.37
C ARG A 158 8.36 5.39 -1.35
N LYS A 159 9.62 4.94 -1.28
CA LYS A 159 10.67 5.39 -2.22
C LYS A 159 10.35 4.97 -3.66
N GLU A 160 9.83 3.77 -3.85
CA GLU A 160 9.35 3.30 -5.16
C GLU A 160 8.21 4.17 -5.67
N GLU A 161 7.22 4.49 -4.84
CA GLU A 161 6.11 5.38 -5.20
C GLU A 161 6.59 6.81 -5.56
N GLU A 162 7.51 7.37 -4.78
CA GLU A 162 8.15 8.67 -5.07
C GLU A 162 8.92 8.64 -6.40
N SER A 163 9.65 7.56 -6.67
CA SER A 163 10.36 7.38 -7.95
C SER A 163 9.40 7.29 -9.14
N LEU A 164 8.26 6.60 -9.00
CA LEU A 164 7.24 6.50 -10.03
C LEU A 164 6.57 7.84 -10.27
N ASN A 165 6.29 8.58 -9.18
CA ASN A 165 5.71 9.91 -9.26
C ASN A 165 6.66 10.91 -9.94
N THR A 166 7.94 10.91 -9.59
CA THR A 166 8.94 11.77 -10.24
C THR A 166 9.15 11.44 -11.71
N ILE A 167 9.15 10.16 -12.10
CA ILE A 167 9.15 9.74 -13.52
C ILE A 167 7.88 10.20 -14.24
N SER A 168 6.72 10.15 -13.59
CA SER A 168 5.47 10.62 -14.18
C SER A 168 5.45 12.15 -14.34
N VAL A 169 6.05 12.88 -13.40
CA VAL A 169 6.16 14.34 -13.44
C VAL A 169 7.18 14.77 -14.49
N SER A 170 8.35 14.13 -14.58
CA SER A 170 9.37 14.44 -15.58
C SER A 170 8.89 14.16 -17.00
N LYS A 171 8.13 13.06 -17.23
CA LYS A 171 7.44 12.81 -18.50
C LYS A 171 6.39 13.88 -18.81
N LYS A 172 5.65 14.37 -17.80
CA LYS A 172 4.73 15.50 -17.98
C LYS A 172 5.47 16.81 -18.28
N THR A 173 6.65 17.05 -17.70
CA THR A 173 7.43 18.28 -17.94
C THR A 173 8.12 18.27 -19.30
N SER A 174 8.68 17.13 -19.73
CA SER A 174 9.23 16.98 -21.08
C SER A 174 8.15 17.11 -22.16
N HIS A 175 6.94 16.62 -21.88
CA HIS A 175 5.81 16.75 -22.80
C HIS A 175 5.15 18.14 -22.77
N ALA A 176 5.14 18.85 -21.64
CA ALA A 176 4.72 20.26 -21.59
C ALA A 176 5.64 21.17 -22.42
N ASN A 177 6.95 20.90 -22.41
CA ASN A 177 7.90 21.62 -23.26
C ASN A 177 7.75 21.27 -24.75
N GLN A 178 7.36 20.03 -25.10
CA GLN A 178 7.00 19.67 -26.48
C GLN A 178 5.66 20.26 -26.92
N LEU A 179 4.70 20.41 -26.01
CA LEU A 179 3.42 21.11 -26.27
C LEU A 179 3.61 22.62 -26.45
N GLY A 180 4.60 23.23 -25.78
CA GLY A 180 4.95 24.64 -25.95
C GLY A 180 5.34 25.00 -27.39
N ASP A 181 6.08 24.12 -28.08
CA ASP A 181 6.45 24.29 -29.48
C ASP A 181 5.30 24.01 -30.48
N GLU A 182 4.27 23.25 -30.08
CA GLU A 182 3.05 23.02 -30.90
C GLU A 182 1.94 24.07 -30.69
N PHE A 183 2.10 25.02 -29.75
CA PHE A 183 1.06 25.96 -29.29
C PHE A 183 1.22 27.41 -29.77
N ASP A 184 2.17 27.72 -30.64
CA ASP A 184 2.47 29.09 -31.08
C ASP A 184 1.53 29.58 -32.21
N GLY A 185 0.22 29.34 -32.09
CA GLY A 185 -0.78 29.67 -33.12
C GLY A 185 -2.17 30.01 -32.56
N SER A 186 -2.95 30.75 -33.34
CA SER A 186 -4.31 31.17 -32.99
C SER A 186 -5.25 29.96 -32.78
N ASN A 187 -6.26 30.08 -31.92
CA ASN A 187 -7.27 29.03 -31.70
C ASN A 187 -7.92 28.54 -33.01
N GLN A 188 -8.01 29.39 -34.03
CA GLN A 188 -8.51 29.01 -35.36
C GLN A 188 -7.54 28.10 -36.11
N GLU A 189 -6.24 28.36 -36.07
CA GLU A 189 -5.20 27.54 -36.69
C GLU A 189 -5.12 26.16 -36.03
N ARG A 190 -5.28 26.12 -34.69
CA ARG A 190 -5.35 24.89 -33.91
C ARG A 190 -6.56 24.03 -34.30
N ILE A 191 -7.74 24.63 -34.49
CA ILE A 191 -8.94 23.93 -34.96
C ILE A 191 -8.74 23.39 -36.39
N ILE A 192 -8.13 24.17 -37.29
CA ILE A 192 -7.85 23.73 -38.66
C ILE A 192 -6.91 22.51 -38.65
N LYS A 193 -5.86 22.53 -37.82
CA LYS A 193 -4.93 21.39 -37.66
C LYS A 193 -5.66 20.14 -37.16
N ILE A 194 -6.50 20.27 -36.13
CA ILE A 194 -7.30 19.17 -35.59
C ILE A 194 -8.24 18.59 -36.66
N LYS A 195 -8.91 19.46 -37.43
CA LYS A 195 -9.80 19.03 -38.51
C LYS A 195 -9.06 18.20 -39.55
N ASN A 196 -7.97 18.75 -40.09
CA ASN A 196 -7.17 18.08 -41.12
C ASN A 196 -6.72 16.70 -40.62
N GLU A 197 -6.18 16.62 -39.39
CA GLU A 197 -5.70 15.37 -38.80
C GLU A 197 -6.79 14.32 -38.59
N ILE A 198 -7.99 14.72 -38.13
CA ILE A 198 -9.11 13.78 -37.97
C ILE A 198 -9.61 13.33 -39.35
N THR A 199 -9.69 14.22 -40.34
CA THR A 199 -10.17 13.90 -41.69
C THR A 199 -9.20 13.05 -42.52
N GLU A 200 -7.89 13.29 -42.41
CA GLU A 200 -6.87 12.54 -43.13
C GLU A 200 -6.73 11.10 -42.63
N LYS A 201 -6.92 10.89 -41.32
CA LYS A 201 -6.83 9.56 -40.69
C LYS A 201 -8.13 8.77 -40.76
N LYS A 202 -9.27 9.42 -41.01
CA LYS A 202 -10.59 8.78 -41.13
C LYS A 202 -10.55 7.68 -42.18
N GLY A 203 -10.82 6.44 -41.75
CA GLY A 203 -10.87 5.25 -42.62
C GLY A 203 -9.53 4.67 -43.12
N LYS A 204 -8.36 5.25 -42.79
CA LYS A 204 -7.07 4.71 -43.27
C LYS A 204 -6.03 4.38 -42.21
N GLU A 205 -6.14 4.87 -40.97
CA GLU A 205 -5.04 4.71 -40.00
C GLU A 205 -5.44 4.66 -38.52
N TRP A 206 -6.69 4.34 -38.19
CA TRP A 206 -7.10 4.09 -36.80
C TRP A 206 -6.98 2.60 -36.41
N LEU A 207 -6.05 1.86 -37.03
CA LEU A 207 -5.83 0.43 -36.78
C LEU A 207 -5.42 0.20 -35.31
N GLY A 208 -6.40 -0.15 -34.48
CA GLY A 208 -6.23 -0.50 -33.07
C GLY A 208 -7.11 0.28 -32.08
N LEU A 209 -7.83 1.31 -32.51
CA LEU A 209 -8.75 2.06 -31.64
C LEU A 209 -10.17 1.50 -31.71
N GLN A 210 -10.85 1.41 -30.55
CA GLN A 210 -12.22 0.93 -30.47
C GLN A 210 -13.17 1.88 -31.24
N ILE A 211 -14.16 1.32 -31.94
CA ILE A 211 -15.20 2.05 -32.72
C ILE A 211 -15.83 3.21 -31.92
N THR A 212 -15.93 3.05 -30.60
CA THR A 212 -16.43 4.06 -29.66
C THR A 212 -15.58 5.34 -29.64
N THR A 213 -14.29 5.25 -29.89
CA THR A 213 -13.37 6.40 -29.90
C THR A 213 -13.51 7.22 -31.18
N GLU A 214 -13.68 6.56 -32.33
CA GLU A 214 -13.90 7.21 -33.62
C GLU A 214 -15.18 8.07 -33.61
N ASN A 215 -16.31 7.51 -33.16
CA ASN A 215 -17.58 8.23 -33.03
C ASN A 215 -17.48 9.47 -32.11
N ARG A 216 -16.60 9.42 -31.11
CA ARG A 216 -16.37 10.53 -30.17
C ARG A 216 -15.50 11.63 -30.79
N LEU A 217 -14.52 11.27 -31.62
CA LEU A 217 -13.72 12.24 -32.37
C LEU A 217 -14.53 12.91 -33.49
N GLU A 218 -15.45 12.19 -34.14
CA GLU A 218 -16.42 12.80 -35.05
C GLU A 218 -17.37 13.76 -34.33
N SER A 219 -17.81 13.39 -33.13
CA SER A 219 -18.62 14.28 -32.31
C SER A 219 -17.85 15.53 -31.89
N LEU A 220 -16.57 15.39 -31.57
CA LEU A 220 -15.67 16.51 -31.27
C LEU A 220 -15.55 17.49 -32.44
N LEU A 221 -15.38 17.00 -33.67
CA LEU A 221 -15.35 17.85 -34.87
C LEU A 221 -16.60 18.74 -34.97
N TRP A 222 -17.78 18.14 -34.75
CA TRP A 222 -19.05 18.88 -34.79
C TRP A 222 -19.11 19.99 -33.74
N TYR A 223 -18.65 19.72 -32.51
CA TYR A 223 -18.65 20.72 -31.45
C TYR A 223 -17.63 21.83 -31.68
N LEU A 224 -16.46 21.53 -32.24
CA LEU A 224 -15.44 22.53 -32.59
C LEU A 224 -15.94 23.55 -33.63
N GLU A 225 -16.96 23.20 -34.42
CA GLU A 225 -17.60 24.11 -35.38
C GLU A 225 -18.84 24.82 -34.84
N HIS A 226 -19.31 24.44 -33.65
CA HIS A 226 -20.58 24.93 -33.14
C HIS A 226 -20.49 26.41 -32.71
N PRO A 227 -21.39 27.31 -33.18
CA PRO A 227 -21.32 28.75 -32.90
C PRO A 227 -21.27 29.09 -31.40
N LYS A 228 -22.10 28.41 -30.59
CA LYS A 228 -22.13 28.58 -29.12
C LYS A 228 -20.83 28.20 -28.41
N LEU A 229 -20.00 27.34 -29.02
CA LEU A 229 -18.69 26.99 -28.46
C LEU A 229 -17.62 28.00 -28.89
N GLN A 230 -17.72 28.52 -30.11
CA GLN A 230 -16.87 29.61 -30.62
C GLN A 230 -17.03 30.91 -29.82
N GLU A 231 -18.22 31.16 -29.28
CA GLU A 231 -18.50 32.30 -28.38
C GLU A 231 -17.85 32.14 -26.99
N ASN A 232 -17.42 30.93 -26.60
CA ASN A 232 -16.82 30.66 -25.30
C ASN A 232 -15.36 30.17 -25.44
N THR A 233 -14.45 31.14 -25.58
CA THR A 233 -13.02 30.93 -25.79
C THR A 233 -12.36 30.02 -24.75
N LYS A 234 -12.73 30.15 -23.47
CA LYS A 234 -12.19 29.28 -22.40
C LYS A 234 -12.57 27.82 -22.57
N LEU A 235 -13.85 27.56 -22.88
CA LEU A 235 -14.30 26.18 -23.12
C LEU A 235 -13.69 25.59 -24.40
N LEU A 236 -13.49 26.42 -25.41
CA LEU A 236 -12.85 26.03 -26.66
C LEU A 236 -11.38 25.62 -26.42
N GLU A 237 -10.63 26.43 -25.68
CA GLU A 237 -9.24 26.14 -25.32
C GLU A 237 -9.10 24.84 -24.53
N GLU A 238 -9.94 24.64 -23.51
CA GLU A 238 -9.96 23.40 -22.72
C GLU A 238 -10.22 22.16 -23.59
N ILE A 239 -11.12 22.25 -24.57
CA ILE A 239 -11.44 21.13 -25.46
C ILE A 239 -10.29 20.83 -26.43
N ILE A 240 -9.66 21.88 -26.96
CA ILE A 240 -8.48 21.75 -27.82
C ILE A 240 -7.33 21.10 -27.03
N GLU A 241 -7.10 21.53 -25.80
CA GLU A 241 -6.11 20.91 -24.89
C GLU A 241 -6.41 19.44 -24.63
N LEU A 242 -7.67 19.10 -24.32
CA LEU A 242 -8.10 17.73 -24.12
C LEU A 242 -7.87 16.86 -25.36
N TYR A 243 -8.09 17.40 -26.57
CA TYR A 243 -7.76 16.72 -27.83
C TYR A 243 -6.27 16.37 -27.92
N PHE A 244 -5.39 17.34 -27.71
CA PHE A 244 -3.95 17.10 -27.80
C PHE A 244 -3.44 16.15 -26.70
N ILE A 245 -4.01 16.21 -25.49
CA ILE A 245 -3.73 15.23 -24.42
C ILE A 245 -4.14 13.82 -24.85
N ALA A 246 -5.33 13.66 -25.44
CA ALA A 246 -5.77 12.36 -25.92
C ALA A 246 -4.91 11.86 -27.08
N LYS A 247 -4.58 12.72 -28.05
CA LYS A 247 -3.69 12.43 -29.17
C LYS A 247 -2.32 11.95 -28.69
N ALA A 248 -1.73 12.63 -27.70
CA ALA A 248 -0.44 12.26 -27.12
C ALA A 248 -0.48 10.87 -26.42
N SER A 249 -1.64 10.46 -25.92
CA SER A 249 -1.84 9.11 -25.35
C SER A 249 -2.13 8.02 -26.39
N GLY A 250 -2.04 8.32 -27.70
CA GLY A 250 -2.52 7.43 -28.75
C GLY A 250 -4.02 7.15 -28.64
N PHE A 251 -4.78 8.10 -28.08
CA PHE A 251 -6.21 8.01 -27.77
C PHE A 251 -6.60 6.88 -26.81
N THR A 252 -5.65 6.37 -26.01
CA THR A 252 -5.95 5.41 -24.93
C THR A 252 -6.63 6.07 -23.72
N LYS A 253 -6.50 7.39 -23.54
CA LYS A 253 -7.10 8.17 -22.44
C LYS A 253 -8.13 9.18 -22.95
N MET A 254 -9.29 8.68 -23.41
CA MET A 254 -10.39 9.50 -23.94
C MET A 254 -11.36 10.04 -22.89
N GLU A 255 -11.26 9.62 -21.63
CA GLU A 255 -12.24 9.94 -20.58
C GLU A 255 -12.50 11.45 -20.40
N GLY A 256 -11.46 12.27 -20.53
CA GLY A 256 -11.57 13.73 -20.41
C GLY A 256 -12.39 14.35 -21.55
N ILE A 257 -12.10 13.95 -22.79
CA ILE A 257 -12.88 14.36 -23.97
C ILE A 257 -14.32 13.85 -23.86
N ILE A 258 -14.52 12.57 -23.50
CA ILE A 258 -15.84 11.96 -23.39
C ILE A 258 -16.71 12.73 -22.38
N ARG A 259 -16.21 12.96 -21.16
CA ARG A 259 -16.93 13.70 -20.13
C ARG A 259 -17.27 15.12 -20.58
N LYS A 260 -16.34 15.80 -21.27
CA LYS A 260 -16.57 17.17 -21.74
C LYS A 260 -17.59 17.20 -22.89
N LEU A 261 -17.54 16.25 -23.82
CA LEU A 261 -18.52 16.09 -24.89
C LEU A 261 -19.91 15.75 -24.34
N ASP A 262 -20.01 14.92 -23.31
CA ASP A 262 -21.29 14.60 -22.67
C ASP A 262 -21.89 15.83 -21.97
N GLN A 263 -21.05 16.65 -21.30
CA GLN A 263 -21.48 17.93 -20.73
C GLN A 263 -21.94 18.93 -21.81
N LEU A 264 -21.24 18.99 -22.94
CA LEU A 264 -21.64 19.81 -24.08
C LEU A 264 -22.93 19.29 -24.72
N ASN A 265 -23.14 17.97 -24.77
CA ASN A 265 -24.37 17.41 -25.29
C ASN A 265 -25.59 17.81 -24.44
N ILE A 266 -25.43 17.82 -23.12
CA ILE A 266 -26.50 18.28 -22.21
C ILE A 266 -26.77 19.78 -22.37
N LYS A 267 -25.73 20.60 -22.57
CA LYS A 267 -25.85 22.07 -22.63
C LYS A 267 -26.23 22.62 -24.00
N ILE A 268 -25.76 21.99 -25.06
CA ILE A 268 -25.88 22.47 -26.45
C ILE A 268 -26.91 21.66 -27.23
N LYS A 269 -27.29 20.45 -26.76
CA LYS A 269 -28.16 19.46 -27.43
C LYS A 269 -27.70 19.20 -28.86
N LYS A 270 -26.88 18.17 -29.06
CA LYS A 270 -26.78 17.55 -30.37
C LYS A 270 -28.05 16.72 -30.53
N TYR A 271 -28.92 17.08 -31.48
CA TYR A 271 -30.03 16.20 -31.85
C TYR A 271 -29.46 14.86 -32.31
N ASP A 272 -30.07 13.77 -31.85
CA ASP A 272 -29.90 12.42 -32.41
C ASP A 272 -30.08 12.43 -33.93
#